data_AF-A0AAC9S3M1-F1
#
_entry.id   AF-A0AAC9S3M1-F1
#
_cell.length_a   1.000
_cell.length_b   1.000
_cell.length_c   1.000
_cell.angle_alpha   90.00
_cell.angle_beta   90.00
_cell.angle_gamma   90.00
#
_symmetry.space_group_name_H-M   'P 1'
#
loop_
_entity.id
_entity.type
_entity.pdbx_description
1 polymer ?
#
loop_
_entity_poly.entity_id
_entity_poly.type
_entity_poly.pdbx_seq_one_letter_code
_entity_poly.pdbx_strand_id
1 'polypeptide(L)'
;MLYLAGRFEYYIRQIVESIADEIAGKTQKFQDLPNQIQKSLRQKTLEIAQNPKKYGHDELTSEALLESLVINIRGGGQCLSIKSEVLSITDANMRPAVLQDLMKTVGLTDFWRDVGKQANIKIVMGKSLDQEAAAEAQTKLNQIMEERNQIAHPTATTEFPDADKVLKSAEFLNILAATTADLGKVYLATYVVQ
;
A
#
# COMPACT_ATOMS: atom_id res chain seq x y z
N MET A 1 14.47 13.82 -0.58
CA MET A 1 13.68 13.01 0.36
C MET A 1 12.17 13.17 0.23
N LEU A 2 11.59 14.37 0.36
CA LEU A 2 10.13 14.57 0.26
C LEU A 2 9.51 13.97 -1.01
N TYR A 3 10.06 14.33 -2.17
CA TYR A 3 9.60 13.81 -3.46
C TYR A 3 9.79 12.29 -3.58
N LEU A 4 10.94 11.78 -3.14
CA LEU A 4 11.28 10.36 -3.19
C LEU A 4 10.31 9.53 -2.35
N ALA A 5 10.06 9.94 -1.11
CA ALA A 5 9.09 9.30 -0.23
C ALA A 5 7.70 9.35 -0.86
N GLY A 6 7.23 10.54 -1.28
CA GLY A 6 5.91 10.68 -1.91
C GLY A 6 5.73 9.80 -3.16
N ARG A 7 6.78 9.64 -3.98
CA ARG A 7 6.77 8.72 -5.13
C ARG A 7 6.69 7.25 -4.71
N PHE A 8 7.43 6.85 -3.69
CA PHE A 8 7.33 5.52 -3.12
C PHE A 8 5.91 5.24 -2.58
N GLU A 9 5.34 6.17 -1.80
CA GLU A 9 3.98 6.02 -1.27
C GLU A 9 2.95 5.86 -2.39
N TYR A 10 3.01 6.72 -3.41
CA TYR A 10 2.14 6.65 -4.57
C TYR A 10 2.27 5.31 -5.29
N TYR A 11 3.48 4.82 -5.52
CA TYR A 11 3.71 3.56 -6.20
C TYR A 11 3.18 2.35 -5.41
N ILE A 12 3.37 2.34 -4.09
CA ILE A 12 2.78 1.31 -3.22
C ILE A 12 1.26 1.29 -3.34
N ARG A 13 0.61 2.46 -3.38
CA ARG A 13 -0.85 2.55 -3.56
C ARG A 13 -1.29 1.93 -4.89
N GLN A 14 -0.57 2.23 -5.98
CA GLN A 14 -0.84 1.63 -7.29
C GLN A 14 -0.70 0.10 -7.28
N ILE A 15 0.25 -0.45 -6.53
CA ILE A 15 0.39 -1.91 -6.37
C ILE A 15 -0.85 -2.50 -5.69
N VAL A 16 -1.30 -1.89 -4.58
CA VAL A 16 -2.51 -2.33 -3.86
C VAL A 16 -3.73 -2.28 -4.78
N GLU A 17 -3.91 -1.17 -5.50
CA GLU A 17 -4.99 -0.97 -6.47
C GLU A 17 -4.98 -2.06 -7.54
N SER A 18 -3.81 -2.27 -8.18
CA SER A 18 -3.65 -3.27 -9.23
C SER A 18 -3.94 -4.69 -8.75
N ILE A 19 -3.51 -5.05 -7.53
CA ILE A 19 -3.81 -6.36 -6.96
C ILE A 19 -5.31 -6.51 -6.71
N ALA A 20 -5.95 -5.48 -6.16
CA ALA A 20 -7.39 -5.52 -5.88
C ALA A 20 -8.22 -5.62 -7.17
N ASP A 21 -7.84 -4.89 -8.22
CA ASP A 21 -8.51 -4.93 -9.51
C ASP A 21 -8.35 -6.28 -10.20
N GLU A 22 -7.17 -6.91 -10.14
CA GLU A 22 -6.94 -8.25 -10.67
C GLU A 22 -7.77 -9.31 -9.91
N ILE A 23 -7.88 -9.19 -8.59
CA ILE A 23 -8.76 -10.06 -7.78
C ILE A 23 -10.22 -9.86 -8.18
N ALA A 24 -10.67 -8.62 -8.30
CA ALA A 24 -12.05 -8.30 -8.70
C ALA A 24 -12.36 -8.80 -10.11
N GLY A 25 -11.42 -8.67 -11.06
CA GLY A 25 -11.55 -9.18 -12.43
C GLY A 25 -11.69 -10.70 -12.52
N LYS A 26 -11.20 -11.44 -11.52
CA LYS A 26 -11.39 -12.89 -11.39
C LYS A 26 -12.69 -13.27 -10.66
N THR A 27 -13.39 -12.32 -10.07
CA THR A 27 -14.52 -12.56 -9.15
C THR A 27 -15.84 -12.10 -9.78
N GLN A 28 -16.91 -12.91 -9.66
CA GLN A 28 -18.21 -12.57 -10.27
C GLN A 28 -19.09 -11.71 -9.35
N LYS A 29 -19.12 -12.02 -8.05
CA LYS A 29 -19.98 -11.33 -7.08
C LYS A 29 -19.15 -10.67 -5.99
N PHE A 30 -19.64 -9.56 -5.47
CA PHE A 30 -18.99 -8.86 -4.35
C PHE A 30 -18.79 -9.76 -3.12
N GLN A 31 -19.71 -10.70 -2.90
CA GLN A 31 -19.69 -11.64 -1.78
C GLN A 31 -18.57 -12.69 -1.88
N ASP A 32 -18.05 -12.92 -3.08
CA ASP A 32 -16.99 -13.89 -3.37
C ASP A 32 -15.59 -13.24 -3.28
N LEU A 33 -15.51 -11.90 -3.13
CA LEU A 33 -14.25 -11.21 -2.86
C LEU A 33 -13.67 -11.67 -1.51
N PRO A 34 -12.34 -11.58 -1.31
CA PRO A 34 -11.76 -11.78 0.00
C PRO A 34 -12.43 -10.91 1.07
N ASN A 35 -12.79 -11.51 2.21
CA ASN A 35 -13.50 -10.83 3.30
C ASN A 35 -12.83 -9.51 3.73
N GLN A 36 -11.50 -9.46 3.68
CA GLN A 36 -10.74 -8.26 4.00
C GLN A 36 -11.00 -7.13 2.99
N ILE A 37 -11.03 -7.42 1.70
CA ILE A 37 -11.37 -6.45 0.64
C ILE A 37 -12.81 -5.97 0.81
N GLN A 38 -13.75 -6.90 1.02
CA GLN A 38 -15.17 -6.55 1.24
C GLN A 38 -15.34 -5.58 2.41
N LYS A 39 -14.69 -5.89 3.55
CA LYS A 39 -14.74 -5.08 4.76
C LYS A 39 -14.10 -3.72 4.54
N SER A 40 -12.90 -3.68 3.93
CA SER A 40 -12.18 -2.43 3.69
C SER A 40 -12.91 -1.52 2.70
N LEU A 41 -13.49 -2.06 1.62
CA LEU A 41 -14.32 -1.27 0.70
C LEU A 41 -15.50 -0.63 1.44
N ARG A 42 -16.26 -1.42 2.20
CA ARG A 42 -17.40 -0.88 2.97
C ARG A 42 -16.97 0.21 3.95
N GLN A 43 -15.94 -0.07 4.75
CA GLN A 43 -15.48 0.86 5.78
C GLN A 43 -14.97 2.16 5.16
N LYS A 44 -14.01 2.08 4.24
CA LYS A 44 -13.35 3.26 3.69
C LYS A 44 -14.28 4.08 2.80
N THR A 45 -15.17 3.46 2.02
CA THR A 45 -16.18 4.20 1.25
C THR A 45 -17.10 5.01 2.17
N LEU A 46 -17.53 4.44 3.31
CA LEU A 46 -18.35 5.16 4.29
C LEU A 46 -17.57 6.30 4.96
N GLU A 47 -16.30 6.07 5.31
CA GLU A 47 -15.43 7.12 5.88
C GLU A 47 -15.26 8.31 4.91
N ILE A 48 -15.08 8.03 3.61
CA ILE A 48 -15.00 9.05 2.56
C ILE A 48 -16.33 9.78 2.43
N ALA A 49 -17.45 9.07 2.40
CA ALA A 49 -18.77 9.69 2.30
C ALA A 49 -19.08 10.62 3.48
N GLN A 50 -18.63 10.27 4.68
CA GLN A 50 -18.80 11.11 5.87
C GLN A 50 -17.91 12.36 5.84
N ASN A 51 -16.70 12.27 5.29
CA ASN A 51 -15.74 13.38 5.26
C ASN A 51 -14.97 13.47 3.92
N PRO A 52 -15.61 13.81 2.79
CA PRO A 52 -15.00 13.70 1.45
C PRO A 52 -13.71 14.53 1.33
N LYS A 53 -13.75 15.76 1.83
CA LYS A 53 -12.62 16.72 1.77
C LYS A 53 -11.38 16.21 2.49
N LYS A 54 -11.53 15.44 3.58
CA LYS A 54 -10.38 14.87 4.32
C LYS A 54 -9.56 13.93 3.43
N TYR A 55 -10.22 13.24 2.50
CA TYR A 55 -9.62 12.26 1.63
C TYR A 55 -9.38 12.78 0.20
N GLY A 56 -9.54 14.09 -0.03
CA GLY A 56 -9.32 14.69 -1.35
C GLY A 56 -10.44 14.45 -2.36
N HIS A 57 -11.65 14.11 -1.89
CA HIS A 57 -12.83 13.95 -2.72
C HIS A 57 -13.79 15.14 -2.56
N ASP A 58 -14.54 15.44 -3.61
CA ASP A 58 -15.73 16.28 -3.53
C ASP A 58 -16.98 15.44 -3.21
N GLU A 59 -18.11 16.11 -2.94
CA GLU A 59 -19.38 15.47 -2.59
C GLU A 59 -19.91 14.58 -3.72
N LEU A 60 -19.77 15.02 -4.97
CA LEU A 60 -20.24 14.26 -6.13
C LEU A 60 -19.45 12.95 -6.31
N THR A 61 -18.13 13.01 -6.13
CA THR A 61 -17.27 11.82 -6.20
C THR A 61 -17.57 10.86 -5.05
N SER A 62 -17.82 11.36 -3.83
CA SER A 62 -18.13 10.49 -2.69
C SER A 62 -19.49 9.81 -2.83
N GLU A 63 -20.51 10.49 -3.36
CA GLU A 63 -21.80 9.89 -3.70
C GLU A 63 -21.67 8.80 -4.77
N ALA A 64 -20.88 9.03 -5.82
CA ALA A 64 -20.61 8.03 -6.85
C ALA A 64 -19.90 6.78 -6.30
N LEU A 65 -18.98 6.95 -5.34
CA LEU A 65 -18.33 5.82 -4.65
C LEU A 65 -19.34 4.99 -3.84
N LEU A 66 -20.27 5.65 -3.14
CA LEU A 66 -21.34 4.98 -2.39
C LEU A 66 -22.29 4.22 -3.33
N GLU A 67 -22.73 4.85 -4.42
CA GLU A 67 -23.60 4.22 -5.40
C GLU A 67 -22.94 2.97 -6.00
N SER A 68 -21.66 3.08 -6.39
CA SER A 68 -20.87 1.96 -6.91
C SER A 68 -20.79 0.81 -5.90
N LEU A 69 -20.57 1.10 -4.62
CA LEU A 69 -20.55 0.09 -3.57
C LEU A 69 -21.91 -0.62 -3.43
N VAL A 70 -23.01 0.12 -3.45
CA VAL A 70 -24.37 -0.44 -3.34
C VAL A 70 -24.71 -1.34 -4.53
N ILE A 71 -24.37 -0.91 -5.75
CA ILE A 71 -24.57 -1.70 -6.98
C ILE A 71 -23.79 -3.02 -6.89
N ASN A 72 -22.53 -2.97 -6.48
CA ASN A 72 -21.68 -4.15 -6.32
C ASN A 72 -22.25 -5.12 -5.27
N ILE A 73 -22.69 -4.63 -4.11
CA ILE A 73 -23.27 -5.46 -3.05
C ILE A 73 -24.56 -6.14 -3.50
N ARG A 74 -25.41 -5.43 -4.26
CA ARG A 74 -26.69 -5.97 -4.76
C ARG A 74 -26.52 -6.93 -5.94
N GLY A 75 -25.35 -6.97 -6.56
CA GLY A 75 -25.10 -7.75 -7.78
C GLY A 75 -25.83 -7.19 -9.00
N GLY A 76 -26.01 -5.87 -9.07
CA GLY A 76 -26.76 -5.21 -10.15
C GLY A 76 -25.99 -5.02 -11.46
N GLY A 77 -24.68 -5.28 -11.49
CA GLY A 77 -23.82 -5.13 -12.66
C GLY A 77 -23.59 -6.45 -13.41
N GLN A 78 -23.32 -6.38 -14.71
CA GLN A 78 -22.92 -7.55 -15.53
C GLN A 78 -21.55 -8.11 -15.11
N CYS A 79 -20.64 -7.24 -14.64
CA CYS A 79 -19.32 -7.59 -14.12
C CYS A 79 -19.07 -6.83 -12.81
N LEU A 80 -18.40 -7.48 -11.86
CA LEU A 80 -17.93 -6.84 -10.63
C LEU A 80 -16.82 -5.83 -10.98
N SER A 81 -17.01 -4.57 -10.62
CA SER A 81 -16.00 -3.53 -10.76
C SER A 81 -15.93 -2.77 -9.45
N ILE A 82 -14.82 -2.92 -8.72
CA ILE A 82 -14.60 -2.19 -7.47
C ILE A 82 -13.90 -0.86 -7.73
N LYS A 83 -13.97 0.04 -6.75
CA LYS A 83 -13.20 1.28 -6.70
C LYS A 83 -11.96 1.03 -5.86
N SER A 84 -10.92 0.46 -6.47
CA SER A 84 -9.71 -0.01 -5.80
C SER A 84 -8.91 1.14 -5.17
N GLU A 85 -9.04 2.36 -5.68
CA GLU A 85 -8.42 3.57 -5.13
C GLU A 85 -8.84 3.81 -3.67
N VAL A 86 -10.04 3.37 -3.29
CA VAL A 86 -10.53 3.49 -1.91
C VAL A 86 -9.69 2.63 -0.96
N LEU A 87 -9.16 1.49 -1.42
CA LEU A 87 -8.40 0.55 -0.59
C LEU A 87 -6.99 1.04 -0.26
N SER A 88 -6.41 1.87 -1.11
CA SER A 88 -5.03 2.35 -1.00
C SER A 88 -4.90 3.65 -0.18
N ILE A 89 -6.01 4.29 0.19
CA ILE A 89 -6.01 5.52 0.98
C ILE A 89 -5.40 5.29 2.37
N THR A 90 -4.39 6.10 2.66
CA THR A 90 -3.75 6.22 3.98
C THR A 90 -3.73 7.69 4.41
N ASP A 91 -3.97 7.93 5.70
CA ASP A 91 -3.84 9.24 6.35
C ASP A 91 -2.51 9.42 7.10
N ALA A 92 -1.68 8.39 7.11
CA ALA A 92 -0.35 8.37 7.69
C ALA A 92 0.74 8.11 6.64
N ASN A 93 1.97 8.53 6.96
CA ASN A 93 3.17 8.18 6.20
C ASN A 93 3.29 6.67 6.03
N MET A 94 3.94 6.24 4.95
CA MET A 94 4.18 4.83 4.64
C MET A 94 5.27 4.20 5.51
N ARG A 95 5.06 4.22 6.84
CA ARG A 95 5.84 3.48 7.83
C ARG A 95 5.60 1.97 7.71
N PRO A 96 6.46 1.13 8.32
CA PRO A 96 6.33 -0.32 8.20
C PRO A 96 4.96 -0.91 8.54
N ALA A 97 4.31 -0.41 9.59
CA ALA A 97 2.97 -0.86 9.99
C ALA A 97 1.91 -0.47 8.95
N VAL A 98 1.97 0.75 8.42
CA VAL A 98 1.04 1.24 7.39
C VAL A 98 1.17 0.44 6.11
N LEU A 99 2.40 0.15 5.68
CA LEU A 99 2.66 -0.72 4.53
C LEU A 99 2.13 -2.15 4.77
N GLN A 100 2.35 -2.71 5.95
CA GLN A 100 1.83 -4.02 6.33
C GLN A 100 0.29 -4.07 6.30
N ASP A 101 -0.38 -3.04 6.80
CA ASP A 101 -1.85 -2.97 6.81
C ASP A 101 -2.45 -2.82 5.40
N LEU A 102 -1.78 -2.04 4.54
CA LEU A 102 -2.15 -1.96 3.12
C LEU A 102 -2.02 -3.30 2.41
N MET A 103 -0.88 -3.97 2.56
CA MET A 103 -0.65 -5.27 1.93
C MET A 103 -1.61 -6.33 2.46
N LYS A 104 -1.88 -6.32 3.76
CA LYS A 104 -2.89 -7.20 4.39
C LYS A 104 -4.28 -7.00 3.81
N THR A 105 -4.65 -5.78 3.41
CA THR A 105 -5.96 -5.47 2.81
C THR A 105 -6.22 -6.29 1.54
N VAL A 106 -5.16 -6.57 0.76
CA VAL A 106 -5.23 -7.36 -0.49
C VAL A 106 -4.78 -8.81 -0.32
N GLY A 107 -4.63 -9.29 0.93
CA GLY A 107 -4.37 -10.70 1.25
C GLY A 107 -2.90 -11.05 1.53
N LEU A 108 -1.97 -10.10 1.41
CA LEU A 108 -0.55 -10.30 1.73
C LEU A 108 -0.31 -10.14 3.26
N THR A 109 -0.79 -11.11 4.05
CA THR A 109 -0.80 -11.03 5.52
C THR A 109 0.58 -11.07 6.16
N ASP A 110 1.54 -11.75 5.54
CA ASP A 110 2.88 -11.97 6.07
C ASP A 110 3.96 -11.19 5.31
N PHE A 111 3.57 -10.03 4.76
CA PHE A 111 4.38 -9.21 3.87
C PHE A 111 5.85 -9.05 4.32
N TRP A 112 6.11 -8.58 5.55
CA TRP A 112 7.49 -8.36 6.01
C TRP A 112 8.31 -9.63 6.13
N ARG A 113 7.69 -10.75 6.50
CA ARG A 113 8.35 -12.05 6.54
C ARG A 113 8.80 -12.46 5.14
N ASP A 114 7.95 -12.23 4.13
CA ASP A 114 8.26 -12.59 2.75
C ASP A 114 9.23 -11.61 2.07
N VAL A 115 9.24 -10.34 2.48
CA VAL A 115 10.30 -9.37 2.13
C VAL A 115 11.67 -9.86 2.61
N GLY A 116 11.77 -10.36 3.85
CA GLY A 116 13.03 -10.86 4.41
C GLY A 116 13.65 -12.05 3.67
N LYS A 117 12.82 -12.84 2.97
CA LYS A 117 13.27 -13.97 2.15
C LYS A 117 13.94 -13.54 0.85
N GLN A 118 13.73 -12.31 0.40
CA GLN A 118 14.19 -11.85 -0.91
C GLN A 118 15.70 -11.61 -0.92
N ALA A 119 16.39 -12.19 -1.91
CA ALA A 119 17.84 -12.07 -2.05
C ALA A 119 18.28 -10.61 -2.17
N ASN A 120 17.55 -9.78 -2.93
CA ASN A 120 17.90 -8.37 -3.12
C ASN A 120 17.81 -7.57 -1.81
N ILE A 121 16.83 -7.89 -0.94
CA ILE A 121 16.69 -7.27 0.38
C ILE A 121 17.87 -7.68 1.28
N LYS A 122 18.22 -8.96 1.30
CA LYS A 122 19.37 -9.49 2.05
C LYS A 122 20.68 -8.82 1.64
N ILE A 123 20.90 -8.67 0.33
CA ILE A 123 22.09 -8.03 -0.23
C ILE A 123 22.18 -6.57 0.22
N VAL A 124 21.13 -5.77 0.01
CA VAL A 124 21.17 -4.34 0.35
C VAL A 124 21.22 -4.09 1.87
N MET A 125 20.65 -4.99 2.68
CA MET A 125 20.71 -4.91 4.14
C MET A 125 21.98 -5.53 4.74
N GLY A 126 22.79 -6.23 3.94
CA GLY A 126 23.97 -6.96 4.42
C GLY A 126 23.64 -8.04 5.44
N LYS A 127 22.48 -8.71 5.30
CA LYS A 127 22.00 -9.75 6.23
C LYS A 127 21.87 -11.09 5.51
N SER A 128 22.13 -12.20 6.20
CA SER A 128 21.94 -13.55 5.66
C SER A 128 20.63 -14.19 6.11
N LEU A 129 20.18 -13.88 7.33
CA LEU A 129 18.97 -14.41 7.94
C LEU A 129 17.73 -13.61 7.56
N ASP A 130 16.64 -14.30 7.23
CA ASP A 130 15.38 -13.70 6.75
C ASP A 130 14.80 -12.69 7.76
N GLN A 131 14.79 -13.06 9.03
CA GLN A 131 14.20 -12.24 10.11
C GLN A 131 15.02 -10.97 10.34
N GLU A 132 16.35 -11.05 10.27
CA GLU A 132 17.24 -9.90 10.40
C GLU A 132 17.09 -8.95 9.19
N ALA A 133 17.01 -9.50 7.99
CA ALA A 133 16.81 -8.72 6.77
C ALA A 133 15.47 -7.97 6.81
N ALA A 134 14.39 -8.64 7.25
CA ALA A 134 13.09 -8.01 7.43
C ALA A 134 13.11 -6.92 8.51
N ALA A 135 13.76 -7.17 9.66
CA ALA A 135 13.85 -6.19 10.75
C ALA A 135 14.67 -4.95 10.35
N GLU A 136 15.78 -5.13 9.65
CA GLU A 136 16.62 -4.04 9.15
C GLU A 136 15.87 -3.22 8.10
N ALA A 137 15.18 -3.86 7.16
CA ALA A 137 14.36 -3.17 6.15
C ALA A 137 13.24 -2.32 6.78
N GLN A 138 12.57 -2.84 7.82
CA GLN A 138 11.57 -2.08 8.57
C GLN A 138 12.19 -0.87 9.27
N THR A 139 13.31 -1.07 9.95
CA THR A 139 14.07 0.02 10.61
C THR A 139 14.45 1.10 9.60
N LYS A 140 14.99 0.69 8.44
CA LYS A 140 15.41 1.61 7.38
C LYS A 140 14.24 2.40 6.79
N LEU A 141 13.11 1.75 6.52
CA LEU A 141 11.90 2.44 6.05
C LEU A 141 11.41 3.45 7.10
N ASN A 142 11.40 3.07 8.38
CA ASN A 142 10.97 3.97 9.45
C ASN A 142 11.87 5.22 9.56
N GLN A 143 13.19 5.04 9.48
CA GLN A 143 14.15 6.15 9.46
C GLN A 143 13.90 7.10 8.28
N ILE A 144 13.68 6.57 7.07
CA ILE A 144 13.38 7.38 5.89
C ILE A 144 12.11 8.21 6.07
N MET A 145 11.08 7.63 6.68
CA MET A 145 9.82 8.34 6.94
C MET A 145 9.95 9.40 8.04
N GLU A 146 10.84 9.18 9.02
CA GLU A 146 11.17 10.17 10.05
C GLU A 146 11.96 11.34 9.47
N GLU A 147 12.99 11.06 8.66
CA GLU A 147 13.75 12.08 7.94
C GLU A 147 12.86 12.91 7.02
N ARG A 148 11.94 12.26 6.30
CA ARG A 148 10.92 12.95 5.50
C ARG A 148 10.13 13.96 6.34
N ASN A 149 9.74 13.58 7.57
CA ASN A 149 8.97 14.46 8.44
C ASN A 149 9.78 15.63 8.99
N GLN A 150 11.03 15.40 9.38
CA GLN A 150 11.94 16.47 9.80
C GLN A 150 12.14 17.50 8.68
N ILE A 151 12.29 17.02 7.43
CA ILE A 151 12.44 17.90 6.27
C ILE A 151 11.14 18.64 5.93
N ALA A 152 9.97 18.01 6.10
CA ALA A 152 8.67 18.64 5.87
C ALA A 152 8.34 19.73 6.90
N HIS A 153 8.83 19.56 8.13
CA HIS A 153 8.57 20.45 9.27
C HIS A 153 9.89 20.84 9.94
N PRO A 154 10.73 21.64 9.25
CA PRO A 154 12.07 21.94 9.73
C PRO A 154 12.04 22.76 11.02
N THR A 155 12.90 22.37 11.94
CA THR A 155 13.25 23.07 13.18
C THR A 155 14.68 23.60 13.11
N ALA A 156 15.11 24.38 14.12
CA ALA A 156 16.48 24.87 14.22
C ALA A 156 17.56 23.76 14.30
N THR A 157 17.17 22.52 14.62
CA THR A 157 18.06 21.35 14.72
C THR A 157 17.91 20.39 13.55
N THR A 158 17.22 20.77 12.48
CA THR A 158 17.02 19.90 11.31
C THR A 158 18.30 19.80 10.49
N GLU A 159 18.84 18.58 10.39
CA GLU A 159 19.93 18.26 9.50
C GLU A 159 19.38 17.73 8.17
N PHE A 160 19.70 18.43 7.09
CA PHE A 160 19.34 17.97 5.75
C PHE A 160 20.31 16.88 5.30
N PRO A 161 19.80 15.78 4.71
CA PRO A 161 20.65 14.68 4.26
C PRO A 161 21.54 15.14 3.09
N ASP A 162 22.78 14.66 3.09
CA ASP A 162 23.68 14.79 1.96
C ASP A 162 23.24 13.92 0.76
N ALA A 163 23.94 14.08 -0.37
CA ALA A 163 23.64 13.36 -1.59
C ALA A 163 23.74 11.83 -1.40
N ASP A 164 24.76 11.35 -0.70
CA ASP A 164 25.00 9.92 -0.49
C ASP A 164 23.86 9.27 0.29
N LYS A 165 23.39 9.94 1.35
CA LYS A 165 22.25 9.48 2.15
C LYS A 165 20.97 9.45 1.34
N VAL A 166 20.74 10.44 0.48
CA VAL A 166 19.58 10.46 -0.43
C VAL A 166 19.66 9.31 -1.43
N LEU A 167 20.83 9.04 -2.03
CA LEU A 167 21.04 7.96 -2.99
C LEU A 167 20.80 6.58 -2.36
N LYS A 168 21.36 6.32 -1.17
CA LYS A 168 21.13 5.06 -0.43
C LYS A 168 19.66 4.84 -0.09
N SER A 169 18.96 5.89 0.31
CA SER A 169 17.52 5.82 0.57
C SER A 169 16.72 5.56 -0.71
N ALA A 170 17.12 6.14 -1.84
CA ALA A 170 16.48 5.89 -3.13
C ALA A 170 16.67 4.45 -3.61
N GLU A 171 17.89 3.92 -3.50
CA GLU A 171 18.20 2.53 -3.82
C GLU A 171 17.34 1.56 -3.00
N PHE A 172 17.30 1.75 -1.67
CA PHE A 172 16.50 0.90 -0.80
C PHE A 172 15.00 0.96 -1.13
N LEU A 173 14.43 2.16 -1.29
CA LEU A 173 13.00 2.31 -1.60
C LEU A 173 12.66 1.69 -2.96
N ASN A 174 13.55 1.78 -3.94
CA ASN A 174 13.37 1.14 -5.24
C ASN A 174 13.35 -0.39 -5.13
N ILE A 175 14.29 -0.98 -4.37
CA ILE A 175 14.33 -2.43 -4.12
C ILE A 175 13.10 -2.90 -3.37
N LEU A 176 12.66 -2.17 -2.35
CA LEU A 176 11.46 -2.50 -1.58
C LEU A 176 10.18 -2.41 -2.43
N ALA A 177 10.08 -1.38 -3.27
CA ALA A 177 8.96 -1.20 -4.21
C ALA A 177 8.89 -2.35 -5.22
N ALA A 178 10.01 -2.69 -5.87
CA ALA A 178 10.09 -3.80 -6.80
C ALA A 178 9.75 -5.15 -6.12
N THR A 179 10.30 -5.37 -4.92
CA THR A 179 10.00 -6.55 -4.10
C THR A 179 8.50 -6.65 -3.79
N THR A 180 7.86 -5.53 -3.43
CA THR A 180 6.42 -5.50 -3.14
C THR A 180 5.61 -5.88 -4.37
N ALA A 181 5.96 -5.34 -5.54
CA ALA A 181 5.30 -5.68 -6.80
C ALA A 181 5.45 -7.17 -7.13
N ASP A 182 6.65 -7.74 -6.97
CA ASP A 182 6.90 -9.15 -7.28
C ASP A 182 6.18 -10.10 -6.32
N LEU A 183 6.13 -9.78 -5.02
CA LEU A 183 5.32 -10.52 -4.05
C LEU A 183 3.83 -10.47 -4.43
N GLY A 184 3.33 -9.31 -4.86
CA GLY A 184 1.97 -9.15 -5.38
C GLY A 184 1.70 -10.05 -6.61
N LYS A 185 2.61 -10.08 -7.59
CA LYS A 185 2.50 -10.94 -8.78
C LYS A 185 2.48 -12.43 -8.40
N VAL A 186 3.37 -12.86 -7.50
CA VAL A 186 3.42 -14.24 -7.02
C VAL A 186 2.10 -14.62 -6.35
N TYR A 187 1.58 -13.76 -5.48
CA TYR A 187 0.28 -13.97 -4.85
C TYR A 187 -0.84 -14.12 -5.87
N LEU A 188 -0.94 -13.19 -6.83
CA LEU A 188 -1.97 -13.20 -7.89
C LEU A 188 -1.88 -14.43 -8.81
N ALA A 189 -0.67 -14.94 -9.07
CA ALA A 189 -0.46 -16.14 -9.88
C ALA A 189 -1.01 -17.41 -9.19
N THR A 190 -1.03 -17.41 -7.86
CA THR A 190 -1.58 -18.52 -7.06
C THR A 190 -3.00 -18.27 -6.54
N TYR A 191 -3.56 -17.09 -6.80
CA TYR A 191 -4.87 -16.70 -6.30
C TYR A 191 -5.98 -17.48 -7.00
N VAL A 192 -6.79 -18.18 -6.21
CA VAL A 192 -7.98 -18.91 -6.65
C VAL A 192 -9.19 -18.28 -5.98
N VAL A 193 -10.25 -18.04 -6.78
CA VAL A 193 -11.53 -17.52 -6.30
C VAL A 193 -12.11 -18.49 -5.27
N GLN A 194 -12.55 -17.96 -4.13
CA GLN A 194 -13.11 -18.75 -3.04
C GLN A 194 -14.55 -19.16 -3.30
#